data_AF-A0A553ZVU0-F1
#
_entry.id   AF-A0A553ZVU0-F1
#
_cell.length_a   1.000
_cell.length_b   1.000
_cell.length_c   1.000
_cell.angle_alpha   90.00
_cell.angle_beta   90.00
_cell.angle_gamma   90.00
#
_symmetry.space_group_name_H-M   'P 1'
#
loop_
_entity.id
_entity.type
_entity.pdbx_description
1 polymer ?
#
loop_
_entity_poly.entity_id
_entity_poly.type
_entity_poly.pdbx_seq_one_letter_code
_entity_poly.pdbx_strand_id
1 'polypeptide(L)' 'MRKKINIQTESEMNPIADIWMQHLIQRIIVEQLDVHHRLQAKLLYQNIVKGRGDIGSSNAKQN' A
#
# COMPACT_ATOMS: atom_id res chain seq x y z
N MET A 1 1.12 -39.52 25.59
CA MET A 1 0.45 -38.21 25.79
C MET A 1 0.58 -37.38 24.52
N ARG A 2 -0.53 -37.06 23.84
CA ARG A 2 -0.51 -36.27 22.59
C ARG A 2 -0.68 -34.79 22.93
N LYS A 3 0.35 -33.97 22.69
CA LYS A 3 0.25 -32.52 22.80
C LYS A 3 -0.41 -31.98 21.53
N LYS A 4 -1.59 -31.38 21.67
CA LYS A 4 -2.29 -30.70 20.58
C LYS A 4 -1.58 -29.36 20.34
N ILE A 5 -0.70 -29.33 19.34
CA ILE A 5 -0.05 -28.10 18.91
C ILE A 5 -1.08 -27.38 18.05
N ASN A 6 -1.73 -26.36 18.62
CA ASN A 6 -2.59 -25.47 17.85
C ASN A 6 -1.65 -24.56 17.06
N ILE A 7 -1.33 -24.96 15.83
CA ILE A 7 -0.63 -24.09 14.90
C ILE A 7 -1.65 -23.01 14.58
N GLN A 8 -1.60 -21.91 15.33
CA GLN A 8 -2.34 -20.72 14.97
C GLN A 8 -1.69 -20.28 13.67
N THR A 9 -2.33 -20.64 12.56
CA THR A 9 -2.10 -20.01 11.27
C THR A 9 -2.66 -18.61 11.41
N GLU A 10 -2.01 -17.79 12.23
CA GLU A 10 -2.21 -16.36 12.18
C GLU A 10 -1.77 -15.99 10.77
N SER A 11 -2.78 -15.80 9.93
CA SER A 11 -2.66 -15.06 8.69
C SER A 11 -2.24 -13.65 9.10
N GLU A 12 -0.99 -13.50 9.54
CA GLU A 12 -0.34 -12.22 9.74
C GLU A 12 -0.31 -11.58 8.36
N MET A 13 -1.33 -10.77 8.08
CA MET A 13 -1.34 -9.87 6.94
C MET A 13 -0.11 -9.00 7.10
N ASN A 14 0.97 -9.36 6.40
CA ASN A 14 2.22 -8.65 6.50
C ASN A 14 2.01 -7.28 5.81
N PRO A 15 1.98 -6.17 6.56
CA PRO A 15 1.67 -4.86 5.99
C PRO A 15 2.68 -4.44 4.93
N ILE A 16 3.91 -4.98 4.99
CA ILE A 16 4.93 -4.77 3.97
C ILE A 16 4.53 -5.47 2.67
N ALA A 17 4.06 -6.72 2.76
CA ALA A 17 3.63 -7.48 1.58
C ALA A 17 2.45 -6.80 0.87
N ASP A 18 1.50 -6.23 1.62
CA ASP A 18 0.40 -5.46 1.04
C ASP A 18 0.87 -4.20 0.29
N ILE A 19 1.86 -3.47 0.83
CA ILE A 19 2.44 -2.30 0.14
C ILE A 19 3.14 -2.73 -1.15
N TRP A 20 3.90 -3.82 -1.13
CA TRP A 20 4.55 -4.36 -2.33
C TRP A 20 3.54 -4.83 -3.37
N MET A 21 2.49 -5.52 -2.94
CA MET A 21 1.40 -5.96 -3.82
C MET A 21 0.67 -4.77 -4.45
N GLN A 22 0.36 -3.74 -3.66
CA GLN A 22 -0.27 -2.53 -4.16
C GLN A 22 0.63 -1.81 -5.18
N HIS A 23 1.94 -1.73 -4.93
CA HIS A 23 2.90 -1.14 -5.85
C HIS A 23 3.00 -1.92 -7.16
N LEU A 24 3.03 -3.26 -7.08
CA LEU A 24 3.07 -4.13 -8.24
C LEU A 24 1.83 -3.97 -9.13
N ILE A 25 0.64 -3.95 -8.52
CA ILE A 25 -0.62 -3.76 -9.24
C ILE A 25 -0.64 -2.39 -9.95
N GLN A 26 -0.24 -1.32 -9.24
CA GLN A 26 -0.16 0.01 -9.83
C GLN A 26 0.78 0.06 -11.03
N ARG A 27 1.94 -0.59 -10.94
CA ARG A 27 2.91 -0.66 -12.04
C ARG A 27 2.33 -1.36 -13.26
N ILE A 28 1.70 -2.52 -13.08
CA ILE A 28 1.07 -3.26 -14.18
C ILE A 28 0.01 -2.39 -14.87
N ILE A 29 -0.88 -1.74 -14.11
CA ILE A 29 -1.92 -0.88 -14.68
C ILE A 29 -1.29 0.27 -15.49
N VAL A 30 -0.29 0.94 -14.94
CA VAL A 30 0.37 2.08 -15.60
C VAL A 30 1.09 1.66 -16.88
N GLU A 31 1.74 0.49 -16.88
CA GLU A 31 2.41 -0.06 -18.07
C GLU A 31 1.41 -0.41 -19.19
N GLN A 32 0.18 -0.81 -18.86
CA GLN A 32 -0.86 -1.16 -19.84
C GLN A 32 -1.60 0.05 -20.44
N LEU A 33 -1.51 1.24 -19.83
CA LEU A 33 -2.29 2.41 -20.25
C LEU A 33 -1.82 3.08 -21.55
N ASP A 34 -0.74 2.61 -22.17
CA ASP A 34 -0.10 3.20 -23.37
C ASP A 34 0.06 4.74 -23.28
N VAL A 35 0.36 5.22 -22.07
CA VAL A 35 0.58 6.65 -21.80
C VAL A 35 2.06 6.98 -21.89
N HIS A 36 2.34 8.23 -22.29
CA HIS A 36 3.72 8.74 -22.41
C HIS A 36 4.51 8.53 -21.11
N HIS A 37 5.79 8.16 -21.20
CA HIS A 37 6.63 7.80 -20.05
C HIS A 37 6.65 8.83 -18.91
N ARG A 38 6.60 10.13 -19.26
CA ARG A 38 6.51 11.21 -18.27
C ARG A 38 5.23 11.14 -17.43
N LEU A 39 4.12 10.75 -18.05
CA LEU A 39 2.83 10.56 -17.39
C LEU A 39 2.81 9.26 -16.58
N GLN A 40 3.42 8.18 -17.09
CA GLN A 40 3.60 6.92 -16.34
C GLN A 40 4.32 7.18 -15.02
N ALA A 41 5.45 7.89 -15.05
CA ALA A 41 6.19 8.26 -13.84
C ALA A 41 5.31 9.10 -12.90
N LYS A 42 4.61 10.11 -13.43
CA LYS A 42 3.72 10.94 -12.62
C LYS A 42 2.66 10.10 -11.90
N LEU A 43 2.01 9.17 -12.61
CA LEU A 43 0.97 8.29 -12.04
C LEU A 43 1.52 7.34 -10.98
N LEU A 44 2.71 6.76 -11.21
CA LEU A 44 3.35 5.85 -10.27
C LEU A 44 3.74 6.54 -8.95
N TYR A 45 4.23 7.79 -9.03
CA TYR A 45 4.72 8.54 -7.87
C TYR A 45 3.67 9.43 -7.19
N GLN A 46 2.54 9.74 -7.85
CA GLN A 46 1.50 10.61 -7.28
C GLN A 46 0.85 10.01 -6.03
N ASN A 47 0.69 8.68 -5.96
CA ASN A 47 0.11 8.01 -4.79
C ASN A 47 1.08 7.93 -3.59
N ILE A 48 2.39 7.87 -3.84
CA ILE A 48 3.41 7.86 -2.78
C ILE A 48 3.38 9.19 -1.99
N VAL A 49 3.14 10.31 -2.68
CA VAL A 49 3.07 11.63 -2.05
C VAL A 49 1.78 11.80 -1.24
N LYS A 50 0.65 11.23 -1.71
CA LYS A 50 -0.65 11.38 -1.05
C LYS A 50 -0.74 10.65 0.29
N GLY A 51 -0.05 9.51 0.44
CA GLY A 51 -0.01 8.74 1.69
C GLY A 51 0.80 9.36 2.84
N ARG A 52 1.58 10.43 2.60
CA ARG A 52 2.32 11.15 3.66
C ARG A 52 1.56 12.33 4.28
N GLY A 53 0.41 12.72 3.73
CA GLY A 53 -0.35 13.89 4.18
C GLY A 53 -1.36 13.64 5.31
N ASP A 54 -1.84 12.40 5.47
CA ASP A 54 -3.02 12.11 6.32
C ASP A 54 -2.69 11.67 7.76
N ILE A 55 -1.42 11.70 8.19
CA ILE A 55 -1.03 11.44 9.60
C ILE A 55 -0.84 12.76 10.40
N GLY A 56 -1.24 13.92 9.84
CA GLY A 56 -0.99 15.23 10.46
C GLY A 56 -2.21 16.13 10.71
N SER A 57 -3.41 15.79 10.21
CA SER A 57 -4.54 16.74 10.20
C SER A 57 -5.68 16.34 11.14
N SER A 58 -5.37 16.06 12.39
CA SER A 58 -6.38 15.83 13.45
C SER A 58 -5.97 16.51 14.75
N ASN A 59 -5.76 17.83 14.73
CA ASN A 59 -5.76 18.69 15.94
C ASN A 59 -5.72 20.17 15.55
N ALA A 60 -6.81 20.69 14.98
CA ALA A 60 -7.00 22.14 14.88
C ALA A 60 -8.47 22.47 14.67
N LYS A 61 -9.23 22.55 15.78
CA LYS A 61 -10.31 23.52 16.06
C LYS A 61 -11.25 22.97 17.14
N GLN A 62 -10.85 23.15 18.39
CA GLN A 62 -11.80 23.47 19.45
C GLN A 62 -11.56 24.95 19.78
N ASN A 63 -12.52 25.79 19.43
CA ASN A 63 -12.79 27.09 20.01
C ASN A 63 -14.30 27.26 20.00
#